data_AF-A0A7Z9XIM1-F1
#
_entry.id   AF-A0A7Z9XIM1-F1
#
_cell.length_a   1.000
_cell.length_b   1.000
_cell.length_c   1.000
_cell.angle_alpha   90.00
_cell.angle_beta   90.00
_cell.angle_gamma   90.00
#
_symmetry.space_group_name_H-M   'P 1'
#
loop_
_entity.id
_entity.type
_entity.pdbx_description
1 polymer ?
#
loop_
_entity_poly.entity_id
_entity_poly.type
_entity_poly.pdbx_seq_one_letter_code
_entity_poly.pdbx_strand_id
1 'polypeptide(L)' 'MNHLKALSGPVKIGLVAGSVAILLALFGIVKGAVPANPLSILMALAISGVSWFVVAWAIATAARDVEEDMAEM' A
#
# COMPACT_ATOMS: atom_id res chain seq x y z
N MET A 1 15.94 -4.57 19.00
CA MET A 1 14.70 -3.80 18.79
C MET A 1 15.02 -2.51 18.04
N ASN A 2 14.90 -2.48 16.70
CA ASN A 2 14.75 -1.24 15.89
C ASN A 2 14.45 -1.50 14.38
N HIS A 3 13.74 -2.59 14.03
CA HIS A 3 13.47 -2.91 12.61
C HIS A 3 12.60 -1.85 11.89
N LEU A 4 11.89 -1.00 12.63
CA LEU A 4 11.04 0.07 12.10
C LEU A 4 11.80 1.33 11.67
N LYS A 5 13.04 1.54 12.15
CA LYS A 5 13.89 2.68 11.72
C LYS A 5 14.56 2.44 10.37
N ALA A 6 14.61 1.20 9.88
CA ALA A 6 15.26 0.83 8.62
C ALA A 6 14.34 0.89 7.39
N LEU A 7 13.04 1.13 7.55
CA LEU A 7 12.14 1.29 6.41
C LEU A 7 12.36 2.66 5.75
N SER A 8 12.69 2.65 4.47
CA SER A 8 12.78 3.86 3.65
C SER A 8 11.44 4.61 3.63
N GLY A 9 11.49 5.93 3.51
CA GLY A 9 10.30 6.79 3.44
C GLY A 9 9.24 6.29 2.45
N PRO A 10 9.62 5.92 1.21
CA PRO A 10 8.68 5.40 0.21
C PRO A 10 7.92 4.14 0.65
N VAL A 11 8.59 3.22 1.36
CA VAL A 11 7.96 1.97 1.82
C VAL A 11 6.92 2.26 2.91
N LYS A 12 7.15 3.25 3.78
CA LYS A 12 6.15 3.67 4.77
C LYS A 12 4.89 4.21 4.10
N ILE A 13 5.06 5.02 3.06
CA ILE A 13 3.94 5.58 2.27
C ILE A 13 3.15 4.45 1.61
N GLY A 14 3.84 3.51 0.96
CA GLY A 14 3.23 2.31 0.39
C GLY A 14 2.42 1.52 1.43
N LEU A 15 2.99 1.27 2.61
CA LEU A 15 2.31 0.52 3.68
C LEU A 15 1.03 1.21 4.17
N VAL A 16 1.05 2.53 4.35
CA VAL A 16 -0.13 3.29 4.77
C VAL A 16 -1.23 3.19 3.71
N ALA A 17 -0.89 3.42 2.44
CA ALA A 17 -1.85 3.35 1.34
C ALA A 17 -2.45 1.94 1.18
N GLY A 18 -1.60 0.90 1.17
CA GLY A 18 -2.04 -0.49 1.10
C GLY A 18 -2.93 -0.89 2.28
N SER A 19 -2.61 -0.41 3.49
CA SER A 19 -3.42 -0.67 4.69
C SER A 19 -4.79 0.00 4.59
N VAL A 20 -4.86 1.25 4.16
CA VAL A 20 -6.14 1.97 3.94
C VAL A 20 -6.98 1.24 2.88
N ALA A 21 -6.37 0.80 1.80
CA ALA A 21 -7.05 0.03 0.75
C ALA A 21 -7.62 -1.31 1.24
N ILE A 22 -6.89 -2.01 2.12
CA ILE A 22 -7.38 -3.23 2.78
C ILE A 22 -8.58 -2.92 3.67
N LEU A 23 -8.52 -1.85 4.49
CA LEU A 23 -9.64 -1.44 5.35
C LEU A 23 -10.90 -1.11 4.52
N LEU A 24 -10.74 -0.42 3.39
CA LEU A 24 -11.84 -0.14 2.47
C LEU A 24 -12.39 -1.41 1.81
N ALA A 25 -11.53 -2.36 1.43
CA ALA A 25 -11.95 -3.64 0.89
C ALA A 25 -12.74 -4.47 1.93
N LEU A 26 -12.30 -4.48 3.18
CA LEU A 26 -13.02 -5.10 4.30
C LEU A 26 -14.42 -4.49 4.46
N PHE A 27 -14.54 -3.16 4.36
CA PHE A 27 -15.85 -2.50 4.40
C PHE A 27 -16.77 -2.93 3.25
N GLY A 28 -16.23 -3.08 2.03
CA GLY A 28 -16.98 -3.62 0.90
C GLY A 28 -17.43 -5.07 1.10
N ILE A 29 -16.57 -5.91 1.69
CA ILE A 29 -16.89 -7.30 2.03
C ILE A 29 -18.03 -7.36 3.06
N VAL A 30 -17.98 -6.55 4.12
CA VAL A 30 -19.05 -6.48 5.13
C VAL A 30 -20.38 -6.03 4.52
N LYS A 31 -20.35 -5.18 3.50
CA LYS A 31 -21.53 -4.75 2.73
C LYS A 31 -22.05 -5.80 1.73
N GLY A 32 -21.39 -6.94 1.59
CA GLY A 32 -21.80 -7.99 0.65
C GLY A 32 -21.41 -7.72 -0.81
N ALA A 33 -20.47 -6.81 -1.07
CA ALA A 33 -20.00 -6.51 -2.42
C ALA A 33 -19.10 -7.61 -3.04
N VAL A 34 -18.61 -8.53 -2.21
CA VAL A 34 -17.73 -9.64 -2.62
C VAL A 34 -18.39 -10.97 -2.23
N PRO A 35 -18.36 -12.00 -3.10
CA PRO A 35 -18.85 -13.32 -2.74
C PRO A 35 -18.21 -13.85 -1.45
N ALA A 36 -19.03 -14.40 -0.55
CA ALA A 36 -18.62 -14.92 0.76
C ALA A 36 -17.88 -16.27 0.69
N ASN A 37 -17.03 -16.46 -0.32
CA ASN A 37 -16.10 -17.58 -0.37
C ASN A 37 -14.68 -17.09 0.02
N PRO A 38 -13.88 -17.91 0.75
CA PRO A 38 -12.58 -17.48 1.27
C PRO A 38 -11.60 -17.01 0.20
N LEU A 39 -11.66 -17.61 -1.00
CA LEU A 39 -10.76 -17.28 -2.10
C LEU A 39 -11.05 -15.89 -2.69
N SER A 40 -12.32 -15.54 -2.87
CA SER A 40 -12.74 -14.22 -3.35
C SER A 40 -12.40 -13.13 -2.34
N ILE A 41 -12.53 -13.40 -1.04
CA ILE A 41 -12.10 -12.47 0.01
C ILE A 41 -10.58 -12.27 -0.04
N LEU A 42 -9.81 -13.36 -0.10
CA LEU A 42 -8.35 -13.28 -0.20
C LEU A 42 -7.91 -12.50 -1.45
N MET A 43 -8.51 -12.78 -2.60
CA MET A 43 -8.26 -12.07 -3.86
C MET A 43 -8.60 -10.59 -3.73
N ALA A 44 -9.76 -10.24 -3.16
CA ALA A 44 -10.17 -8.84 -2.98
C ALA A 44 -9.19 -8.07 -2.09
N LEU A 45 -8.76 -8.66 -0.98
CA LEU A 45 -7.79 -8.06 -0.07
C LEU A 45 -6.40 -7.95 -0.70
N ALA A 46 -5.93 -9.00 -1.37
CA ALA A 46 -4.63 -9.03 -2.01
C ALA A 46 -4.54 -8.03 -3.15
N ILE A 47 -5.52 -8.03 -4.06
CA ILE A 47 -5.56 -7.10 -5.20
C ILE A 47 -5.64 -5.66 -4.67
N SER A 48 -6.56 -5.37 -3.74
CA SER A 48 -6.70 -4.02 -3.18
C SER A 48 -5.42 -3.55 -2.49
N GLY A 49 -4.91 -4.34 -1.54
CA GLY A 49 -3.74 -3.96 -0.75
C GLY A 49 -2.47 -3.84 -1.59
N VAL A 50 -2.17 -4.84 -2.42
CA VAL A 50 -0.94 -4.86 -3.23
C VAL A 50 -0.97 -3.77 -4.28
N SER A 51 -2.10 -3.54 -4.96
CA SER A 51 -2.19 -2.51 -6.01
C SER A 51 -1.90 -1.12 -5.44
N TRP A 52 -2.57 -0.75 -4.34
CA TRP A 52 -2.38 0.56 -3.73
C TRP A 52 -1.03 0.71 -3.02
N PHE A 53 -0.49 -0.37 -2.45
CA PHE A 53 0.88 -0.38 -1.93
C PHE A 53 1.90 -0.05 -3.03
N VAL A 54 1.86 -0.79 -4.14
CA VAL A 54 2.84 -0.63 -5.24
C VAL A 54 2.72 0.75 -5.87
N VAL A 55 1.50 1.23 -6.14
CA VAL A 55 1.26 2.56 -6.72
C VAL A 55 1.83 3.65 -5.80
N ALA A 56 1.48 3.65 -4.52
CA ALA A 56 1.93 4.69 -3.60
C ALA A 56 3.44 4.61 -3.33
N TRP A 57 4.01 3.41 -3.24
CA TRP A 57 5.45 3.19 -3.11
C TRP A 57 6.21 3.72 -4.34
N ALA A 58 5.73 3.43 -5.54
CA ALA A 58 6.37 3.89 -6.78
C ALA A 58 6.37 5.41 -6.90
N ILE A 59 5.23 6.06 -6.61
CA ILE A 59 5.12 7.53 -6.61
C ILE A 59 6.07 8.14 -5.57
N ALA A 60 6.08 7.60 -4.35
CA ALA A 60 6.95 8.11 -3.30
C ALA A 60 8.44 7.87 -3.60
N THR A 61 8.78 6.80 -4.31
CA THR A 61 10.15 6.52 -4.77
C THR A 61 10.55 7.56 -5.80
N ALA A 62 9.73 7.79 -6.84
CA ALA A 62 9.99 8.80 -7.85
C ALA A 62 10.11 10.22 -7.25
N ALA A 63 9.27 10.57 -6.27
CA ALA A 63 9.38 11.84 -5.57
C ALA A 63 10.70 11.98 -4.80
N ARG A 64 11.10 10.91 -4.10
CA ARG A 64 12.38 10.88 -3.37
C ARG A 64 13.58 10.98 -4.32
N ASP A 65 13.55 10.27 -5.44
CA ASP A 65 14.63 10.31 -6.43
C ASP A 65 14.81 11.75 -6.96
N VAL A 66 13.71 12.47 -7.21
CA VAL A 66 13.77 13.90 -7.60
C VAL A 66 14.32 14.79 -6.48
N GLU A 67 13.94 14.55 -5.22
CA GLU A 67 14.46 15.31 -4.07
C GLU A 67 15.98 15.09 -3.88
N GLU A 68 16.46 13.87 -4.07
CA GLU A 68 17.89 13.53 -4.00
C GLU A 68 18.66 14.16 -5.17
N ASP A 69 18.16 14.04 -6.41
CA ASP A 69 18.76 14.66 -7.60
C ASP A 69 18.88 16.19 -7.44
N MET A 70 17.87 16.84 -6.87
CA MET A 70 17.91 18.29 -6.62
C MET A 70 18.87 18.72 -5.52
N ALA A 71 19.12 17.87 -4.53
CA ALA A 71 20.03 18.16 -3.42
C ALA A 71 21.51 18.01 -3.83
N GLU A 72 21.80 17.24 -4.88
CA GLU A 72 23.14 17.03 -5.43
C GLU A 72 23.56 18.11 -6.45
N MET A 73 22.64 18.97 -6.90
CA MET A 73 22.88 20.12 -7.80
C MET A 73 23.35 21.38 -7.06
#